data_AF-K4D002-F1
#
_entry.id   AF-K4D002-F1
#
_cell.length_a   1.000
_cell.length_b   1.000
_cell.length_c   1.000
_cell.angle_alpha   90.00
_cell.angle_beta   90.00
_cell.angle_gamma   90.00
#
_symmetry.space_group_name_H-M   'P 1'
#
loop_
_entity.id
_entity.type
_entity.pdbx_description
1 polymer ?
#
loop_
_entity_poly.entity_id
_entity_poly.type
_entity_poly.pdbx_seq_one_letter_code
_entity_poly.pdbx_strand_id
1 'polypeptide(L)'
;MPPYPYLATDYDGAAAHAAIFMVQWKREGDSLARYLVRIGEMTESLKIIQQALEGVPGGPYEYFEMRRFEGLKDPEWNGFEYRFISKKPSPTFELSKEELYMRVEAPKGELVIFL
;
A
#
# COMPACT_ATOMS: atom_id res chain seq x y z
N MET A 1 8.22 24.78 0.75
CA MET A 1 9.01 23.60 0.35
C MET A 1 8.28 22.98 -0.83
N PRO A 2 8.96 22.63 -1.93
CA PRO A 2 8.29 21.97 -3.06
C PRO A 2 7.76 20.58 -2.65
N PRO A 3 6.69 20.07 -3.28
CA PRO A 3 6.18 18.73 -3.02
C PRO A 3 7.23 17.70 -3.46
N TYR A 4 7.64 16.82 -2.54
CA TYR A 4 8.54 15.71 -2.86
C TYR A 4 7.70 14.54 -3.38
N PRO A 5 7.88 14.08 -4.64
CA PRO A 5 7.25 12.86 -5.08
C PRO A 5 7.93 11.67 -4.37
N TYR A 6 7.19 10.95 -3.53
CA TYR A 6 7.64 9.66 -3.03
C TYR A 6 7.43 8.62 -4.13
N LEU A 7 8.52 8.20 -4.78
CA LEU A 7 8.53 7.08 -5.71
C LEU A 7 8.35 5.79 -4.91
N ALA A 8 7.15 5.20 -4.93
CA ALA A 8 7.00 3.79 -4.63
C ALA A 8 7.40 3.01 -5.89
N THR A 9 8.30 2.04 -5.77
CA THR A 9 8.56 1.07 -6.85
C THR A 9 7.72 -0.16 -6.60
N ASP A 10 6.98 -0.61 -7.61
CA ASP A 10 6.24 -1.88 -7.52
C ASP A 10 7.22 -3.06 -7.44
N TYR A 11 6.75 -4.22 -6.97
CA TYR A 11 7.56 -5.45 -6.84
C TYR A 11 8.21 -5.89 -8.18
N ASP A 12 7.64 -5.47 -9.31
CA ASP A 12 8.10 -5.81 -10.66
C ASP A 12 9.04 -4.77 -11.29
N GLY A 13 9.45 -3.73 -10.54
CA GLY A 13 10.32 -2.68 -11.05
C GLY A 13 9.67 -1.73 -12.07
N ALA A 14 8.36 -1.84 -12.27
CA ALA A 14 7.57 -0.84 -12.98
C ALA A 14 7.46 0.44 -12.14
N ALA A 15 7.49 1.59 -12.81
CA ALA A 15 7.29 2.88 -12.16
C ALA A 15 5.84 2.96 -11.68
N ALA A 16 5.60 2.68 -10.39
CA ALA A 16 4.32 2.97 -9.77
C ALA A 16 4.05 4.47 -9.97
N HIS A 17 2.79 4.82 -10.25
CA HIS A 17 2.39 6.22 -10.30
C HIS A 17 2.65 6.84 -8.92
N ALA A 18 3.75 7.59 -8.80
CA ALA A 18 4.11 8.24 -7.55
C ALA A 18 3.03 9.24 -7.16
N ALA A 19 2.42 9.05 -5.99
CA ALA A 19 1.44 9.98 -5.47
C ALA A 19 2.13 11.30 -5.08
N ILE A 20 1.59 12.41 -5.56
CA ILE A 20 2.05 13.76 -5.26
C ILE A 20 1.24 14.29 -4.08
N PHE A 21 1.88 14.51 -2.94
CA PHE A 21 1.25 15.10 -1.75
C PHE A 21 2.25 15.98 -0.98
N MET A 22 1.75 16.77 -0.03
CA MET A 22 2.58 17.62 0.83
C MET A 22 2.53 17.20 2.30
N VAL A 23 3.70 17.10 2.93
CA VAL A 23 3.82 16.86 4.38
C VAL A 23 3.41 18.11 5.14
N GLN A 24 2.44 17.97 6.06
CA GLN A 24 1.94 19.06 6.88
C GLN A 24 2.77 19.22 8.16
N TRP A 25 3.11 20.45 8.52
CA TRP A 25 3.85 20.75 9.74
C TRP A 25 3.48 22.13 10.28
N LYS A 26 3.70 22.32 11.58
CA LYS A 26 3.40 23.55 12.33
C LYS A 26 4.55 23.84 13.30
N ARG A 27 4.76 25.11 13.66
CA ARG A 27 5.89 25.54 14.51
C ARG A 27 5.53 25.58 16.01
N GLU A 28 4.26 25.75 16.31
CA GLU A 28 3.73 26.13 17.61
C GLU A 28 3.80 24.99 18.63
N GLY A 29 3.82 23.73 18.18
CA GLY A 29 4.04 22.55 19.03
C GLY A 29 2.92 22.24 20.05
N ASP A 30 1.88 23.06 20.09
CA ASP A 30 0.73 22.93 20.98
C ASP A 30 -0.27 21.87 20.48
N SER A 31 -1.30 21.60 21.30
CA SER A 31 -2.35 20.63 20.95
C SER A 31 -3.15 21.07 19.73
N LEU A 32 -3.39 22.38 19.59
CA LEU A 32 -4.08 22.95 18.44
C LEU A 32 -3.27 22.75 17.15
N ALA A 33 -1.96 22.97 17.16
CA ALA A 33 -1.09 22.69 16.03
C ALA A 33 -1.17 21.23 15.59
N ARG A 34 -1.13 20.28 16.54
CA ARG A 34 -1.26 18.84 16.22
C ARG A 34 -2.63 18.47 15.66
N TYR A 35 -3.68 19.16 16.09
CA TYR A 35 -5.02 18.99 15.53
C TYR A 35 -5.08 19.50 14.09
N LEU A 36 -4.57 20.71 13.84
CA LEU A 36 -4.55 21.31 12.50
C LEU A 36 -3.68 20.51 11.51
N VAL A 37 -2.54 19.98 11.96
CA VAL A 37 -1.71 19.08 11.14
C VAL A 37 -2.51 17.86 10.69
N ARG A 38 -3.23 17.19 11.59
CA ARG A 38 -4.07 16.03 11.24
C ARG A 38 -5.15 16.35 10.22
N ILE A 39 -5.82 17.50 10.35
CA ILE A 39 -6.83 17.95 9.38
C ILE A 39 -6.18 18.18 8.00
N GLY A 40 -4.97 18.76 7.98
CA GLY A 40 -4.20 18.91 6.75
C GLY A 40 -3.81 17.56 6.14
N GLU A 41 -3.33 16.61 6.94
CA GLU A 41 -2.97 15.25 6.51
C GLU A 41 -4.18 14.54 5.89
N MET A 42 -5.36 14.61 6.52
CA MET A 42 -6.60 14.05 5.96
C MET A 42 -6.93 14.62 4.58
N THR A 43 -6.69 15.92 4.38
CA THR A 43 -6.93 16.59 3.08
C THR A 43 -5.96 16.09 2.01
N GLU A 44 -4.69 15.90 2.36
CA GLU A 44 -3.68 15.33 1.47
C GLU A 44 -3.93 13.84 1.19
N SER A 45 -4.42 13.07 2.18
CA SER A 45 -4.85 11.68 1.98
C SER A 45 -5.96 11.57 0.93
N LEU A 46 -6.92 12.49 0.93
CA LEU A 46 -7.97 12.52 -0.11
C LEU A 46 -7.39 12.75 -1.51
N LYS A 47 -6.36 13.60 -1.64
CA LYS A 47 -5.67 13.81 -2.92
C LYS A 47 -4.95 12.56 -3.41
N ILE A 48 -4.32 11.81 -2.49
CA ILE A 48 -3.67 10.53 -2.83
C ILE A 48 -4.72 9.53 -3.31
N ILE A 49 -5.87 9.43 -2.64
CA ILE A 49 -6.97 8.54 -3.05
C ILE A 49 -7.46 8.91 -4.45
N GLN A 50 -7.64 10.20 -4.74
CA GLN A 50 -8.06 10.67 -6.07
C GLN A 50 -7.04 10.28 -7.15
N GLN A 51 -5.74 10.51 -6.90
CA GLN A 51 -4.67 10.14 -7.83
C GLN A 51 -4.59 8.61 -8.03
N ALA A 52 -4.76 7.84 -6.96
CA ALA A 52 -4.77 6.38 -7.02
C ALA A 52 -5.96 5.85 -7.84
N LEU A 53 -7.14 6.49 -7.75
CA LEU A 53 -8.32 6.14 -8.55
C LEU A 53 -8.11 6.39 -10.04
N GLU A 54 -7.36 7.44 -10.41
CA GLU A 54 -7.01 7.72 -11.81
C GLU A 54 -5.95 6.75 -12.35
N GLY A 55 -5.06 6.26 -11.47
CA GLY A 55 -3.91 5.42 -11.82
C GLY A 55 -4.05 3.93 -11.52
N VAL A 56 -5.26 3.40 -11.29
CA VAL A 56 -5.44 1.98 -10.94
C VAL A 56 -4.98 1.07 -12.09
N PRO A 57 -3.90 0.27 -11.94
CA PRO A 57 -3.53 -0.70 -12.94
C PRO A 57 -4.54 -1.85 -12.95
N GLY A 58 -4.83 -2.38 -14.14
CA GLY A 58 -5.52 -3.67 -14.24
C GLY A 58 -4.59 -4.82 -13.87
N GLY A 59 -5.16 -6.00 -13.63
CA GLY A 59 -4.40 -7.23 -13.38
C GLY A 59 -4.77 -7.94 -12.08
N PRO A 60 -4.01 -8.99 -11.72
CA PRO A 60 -4.20 -9.73 -10.47
C PRO A 60 -3.96 -8.83 -9.26
N TYR A 61 -4.84 -8.88 -8.27
CA TYR A 61 -4.68 -8.11 -7.01
C TYR A 61 -4.13 -8.96 -5.85
N GLU A 62 -4.07 -10.28 -6.00
CA GLU A 62 -3.56 -11.22 -4.99
C GLU A 62 -2.32 -11.96 -5.51
N TYR A 63 -1.15 -11.59 -4.96
CA TYR A 63 0.13 -12.19 -5.33
C TYR A 63 0.21 -13.71 -5.08
N PHE A 64 -0.38 -14.17 -3.98
CA PHE A 64 -0.36 -15.60 -3.63
C PHE A 64 -1.19 -16.48 -4.56
N GLU A 65 -2.33 -15.98 -5.08
CA GLU A 65 -3.10 -16.69 -6.10
C GLU A 65 -2.37 -16.59 -7.45
N MET A 66 -1.74 -15.46 -7.80
CA MET A 66 -0.92 -15.36 -9.02
C MET A 66 0.15 -16.46 -9.08
N ARG A 67 0.90 -16.70 -7.98
CA ARG A 67 1.90 -17.78 -7.90
C ARG A 67 1.30 -19.19 -8.02
N ARG A 68 0.02 -19.37 -7.68
CA ARG A 68 -0.70 -20.62 -7.90
C ARG A 68 -1.12 -20.80 -9.36
N PHE A 69 -1.42 -19.69 -10.03
CA PHE A 69 -1.74 -19.63 -11.46
C PHE A 69 -0.50 -19.52 -12.36
N GLU A 70 0.72 -19.44 -11.82
CA GLU A 70 1.97 -19.54 -12.58
C GLU A 70 2.00 -20.88 -13.35
N GLY A 71 1.59 -20.83 -14.62
CA GLY A 71 1.46 -21.98 -15.51
C GLY A 71 0.09 -22.14 -16.19
N LEU A 72 -0.95 -21.47 -15.71
CA LEU A 72 -2.26 -21.41 -16.38
C LEU A 72 -2.26 -20.29 -17.43
N LYS A 73 -2.53 -20.65 -18.70
CA LYS A 73 -2.83 -19.66 -19.74
C LYS A 73 -4.19 -19.04 -19.44
N ASP A 74 -4.19 -17.76 -19.10
CA ASP A 74 -5.37 -16.89 -18.96
C ASP A 74 -6.36 -17.30 -17.86
N PRO A 75 -5.97 -17.16 -16.57
CA PRO A 75 -6.89 -17.40 -15.45
C PRO A 75 -8.04 -16.38 -15.46
N GLU A 76 -9.28 -16.86 -15.39
CA GLU A 76 -10.48 -16.02 -15.31
C GLU A 76 -10.58 -15.37 -13.92
N TRP A 77 -10.08 -14.14 -13.80
CA TRP A 77 -10.17 -13.33 -12.59
C TRP A 77 -11.64 -12.92 -12.34
N ASN A 78 -12.10 -13.03 -11.08
CA ASN A 78 -13.47 -12.67 -10.63
C ASN A 78 -14.62 -13.62 -11.05
N GLY A 79 -14.34 -14.84 -11.52
CA GLY A 79 -15.37 -15.86 -11.75
C GLY A 79 -16.05 -16.36 -10.45
N PHE A 80 -17.18 -17.06 -10.59
CA PHE A 80 -17.91 -17.63 -9.45
C PHE A 80 -17.05 -18.55 -8.57
N GLU A 81 -16.19 -19.37 -9.19
CA GLU A 81 -15.23 -20.26 -8.52
C GLU A 81 -14.14 -19.48 -7.73
N TYR A 82 -13.81 -18.25 -8.15
CA TYR A 82 -12.87 -17.38 -7.44
C TYR A 82 -13.47 -16.85 -6.12
N ARG A 83 -14.80 -16.68 -6.03
CA ARG A 83 -15.48 -16.16 -4.82
C ARG A 83 -15.38 -17.13 -3.62
N PHE A 84 -15.17 -18.42 -3.87
CA PHE A 84 -15.08 -19.47 -2.83
C PHE A 84 -13.65 -19.71 -2.33
N ILE A 85 -12.84 -18.65 -2.24
CA ILE A 85 -11.47 -18.69 -1.66
C ILE A 85 -11.44 -19.18 -0.21
N SER A 86 -12.52 -19.04 0.56
CA SER A 86 -12.56 -19.43 1.98
C SER A 86 -12.31 -20.93 2.25
N LYS A 87 -12.39 -21.78 1.21
CA LYS A 87 -12.10 -23.23 1.28
C LYS A 87 -10.70 -23.59 0.80
N LYS A 88 -9.96 -22.65 0.21
CA LYS A 88 -8.60 -22.88 -0.29
C LYS A 88 -7.62 -22.77 0.90
N PRO A 89 -6.76 -23.77 1.15
CA PRO A 89 -5.67 -23.60 2.10
C PRO A 89 -4.75 -22.48 1.61
N SER A 90 -4.34 -21.61 2.53
CA SER A 90 -3.33 -20.59 2.25
C SER A 90 -2.06 -21.29 1.76
N PRO A 91 -1.43 -20.84 0.67
CA PRO A 91 -0.15 -21.41 0.26
C PRO A 91 0.88 -21.23 1.37
N THR A 92 1.30 -22.34 1.98
CA THR A 92 2.34 -22.37 3.01
C THR A 92 3.68 -22.19 2.31
N PHE A 93 4.38 -21.10 2.60
CA PHE A 93 5.75 -20.86 2.13
C PHE A 93 6.71 -20.93 3.31
N GLU A 94 7.93 -21.38 3.05
CA GLU A 94 9.00 -21.35 4.04
C GLU A 94 9.56 -19.92 4.11
N LEU A 95 9.47 -19.31 5.28
CA LEU A 95 10.15 -18.05 5.57
C LEU A 95 11.65 -18.33 5.76
N SER A 96 12.51 -17.46 5.24
CA SER A 96 13.94 -17.49 5.60
C SER A 96 14.08 -17.27 7.11
N LYS A 97 15.07 -17.91 7.73
CA LYS A 97 15.33 -17.81 9.18
C LYS A 97 16.13 -16.54 9.52
N GLU A 98 15.74 -15.42 8.95
CA GLU A 98 16.39 -14.12 9.14
C GLU A 98 15.47 -13.20 9.92
N GLU A 99 16.05 -12.20 10.59
CA GLU A 99 15.30 -11.16 11.30
C GLU A 99 14.88 -10.06 10.31
N LEU A 100 13.59 -9.74 10.27
CA LEU A 100 13.05 -8.68 9.39
C LEU A 100 12.56 -7.51 10.22
N TYR A 101 13.12 -6.32 9.96
CA TYR A 101 12.67 -5.07 10.54
C TYR A 101 12.00 -4.20 9.47
N MET A 102 10.69 -3.97 9.61
CA MET A 102 9.92 -3.13 8.70
C MET A 102 9.24 -1.99 9.45
N ARG A 103 9.26 -0.81 8.82
CA ARG A 103 8.65 0.43 9.32
C ARG A 103 7.61 0.96 8.36
N VAL A 104 6.47 1.35 8.88
CA VAL A 104 5.38 1.99 8.14
C VAL A 104 4.92 3.23 8.90
N GLU A 105 4.61 4.30 8.17
CA GLU A 105 3.94 5.47 8.73
C GLU A 105 2.46 5.13 8.92
N ALA A 106 2.02 5.04 10.17
CA ALA A 106 0.62 4.84 10.52
C ALA A 106 0.02 6.17 10.98
N PRO A 107 -1.31 6.34 10.99
CA PRO A 107 -1.96 7.59 11.41
C PRO A 107 -1.65 8.05 12.85
N LYS A 108 -0.99 7.22 13.65
CA LYS A 108 -0.55 7.50 15.02
C LYS A 108 0.97 7.71 15.14
N GLY A 109 1.70 7.70 14.03
CA GLY A 109 3.15 7.76 13.97
C GLY A 109 3.77 6.47 13.42
N GLU A 110 5.02 6.21 13.77
CA GLU A 110 5.77 5.06 13.26
C GLU A 110 5.24 3.74 13.82
N LEU A 111 4.83 2.85 12.93
CA LEU A 111 4.51 1.46 13.22
C LEU A 111 5.66 0.57 12.77
N VAL A 112 6.17 -0.22 13.70
CA VAL A 112 7.30 -1.13 13.47
C VAL A 112 6.85 -2.56 13.65
N ILE A 113 7.27 -3.44 12.74
CA ILE A 113 7.11 -4.88 12.87
C ILE A 113 8.51 -5.51 12.81
N PHE A 114 8.77 -6.37 13.79
CA PHE A 114 9.98 -7.20 13.87
C PHE A 114 9.55 -8.67 13.88
N LEU A 115 10.06 -9.43 12.91
CA LEU A 115 9.78 -10.85 12.69
C LEU A 115 11.05 -11.68 12.79
#